data_AF-A0A7Y4QW77-F1
#
_entry.id   AF-A0A7Y4QW77-F1
#
_cell.length_a   1.000
_cell.length_b   1.000
_cell.length_c   1.000
_cell.angle_alpha   90.00
_cell.angle_beta   90.00
_cell.angle_gamma   90.00
#
_symmetry.space_group_name_H-M   'P 1'
#
loop_
_entity.id
_entity.type
_entity.pdbx_description
1 polymer ?
#
loop_
_entity_poly.entity_id
_entity_poly.type
_entity_poly.pdbx_seq_one_letter_code
_entity_poly.pdbx_strand_id
1 'polypeptide(L)'
;MKLRIGLFVLFLLIFSGLTISQDEFVLQEGTVVVPVDGERAKELLTTEDDYTAILSKFDLMSKAGSKSDSVTLADYFSRAVKTIKPWTDDDKKGLKKVVESVNKKIKELGLKLKMPARIEIISSDMTNEGGANGYTRGNYIVLRDDMTEGTSGSYEGTFIHELFHILSRYDPGMSEKVYSIIGFKKCNEVSYPSEIADLRISNPDAPFNNFYITVKYNDKPVDVMLILFSGRQYSGGSFFGYIQIGLLAVEGDENNKKVVYQNGKPLFLKFKEVKDFYEQTGRNTDYNFHAEELSADQFVMLVNQQQGLPNPEIIEAMKSIMK
;
A
#
# COMPACT_ATOMS: atom_id res chain seq x y z
N MET A 1 67.44 -2.92 47.32
CA MET A 1 66.15 -2.19 47.37
C MET A 1 65.43 -2.44 46.04
N LYS A 2 64.44 -3.35 46.01
CA LYS A 2 63.73 -3.78 44.78
C LYS A 2 62.56 -2.82 44.54
N LEU A 3 62.56 -2.08 43.43
CA LEU A 3 61.43 -1.27 43.00
C LEU A 3 60.64 -2.07 41.94
N ARG A 4 59.43 -2.54 42.29
CA ARG A 4 58.47 -3.12 41.35
C ARG A 4 57.61 -1.97 40.79
N ILE A 5 57.70 -1.72 39.49
CA ILE A 5 56.78 -0.83 38.78
C ILE A 5 55.66 -1.72 38.25
N GLY A 6 54.47 -1.61 38.85
CA GLY A 6 53.25 -2.25 38.36
C GLY A 6 52.68 -1.46 37.20
N LEU A 7 52.57 -2.09 36.03
CA LEU A 7 51.93 -1.54 34.85
C LEU A 7 50.40 -1.70 35.02
N PHE A 8 49.69 -0.60 35.27
CA PHE A 8 48.22 -0.58 35.24
C PHE A 8 47.76 -0.54 33.78
N VAL A 9 47.18 -1.63 33.29
CA VAL A 9 46.49 -1.66 32.00
C VAL A 9 45.07 -1.15 32.22
N LEU A 10 44.81 0.08 31.78
CA LEU A 10 43.47 0.68 31.78
C LEU A 10 42.69 0.12 30.58
N PHE A 11 41.74 -0.77 30.81
CA PHE A 11 40.77 -1.19 29.80
C PHE A 11 39.76 -0.05 29.58
N LEU A 12 39.93 0.71 28.51
CA LEU A 12 38.94 1.66 28.01
C LEU A 12 37.83 0.86 27.32
N LEU A 13 36.72 0.63 28.02
CA LEU A 13 35.46 0.20 27.42
C LEU A 13 34.91 1.36 26.60
N ILE A 14 35.15 1.32 25.29
CA ILE A 14 34.48 2.21 24.34
C ILE A 14 33.04 1.72 24.21
N PHE A 15 32.13 2.30 24.97
CA PHE A 15 30.70 2.24 24.64
C PHE A 15 30.51 3.04 23.35
N SER A 16 30.42 2.35 22.22
CA SER A 16 29.84 2.92 21.01
C SER A 16 28.35 3.12 21.28
N GLY A 17 28.00 4.28 21.84
CA GLY A 17 26.62 4.73 21.81
C GLY A 17 26.19 4.75 20.35
N LEU A 18 25.21 3.92 20.01
CA LEU A 18 24.45 4.08 18.78
C LEU A 18 23.86 5.49 18.85
N THR A 19 24.51 6.43 18.16
CA THR A 19 23.90 7.72 17.84
C THR A 19 22.73 7.42 16.94
N ILE A 20 21.54 7.30 17.53
CA ILE A 20 20.28 7.36 16.81
C ILE A 20 20.35 8.66 16.02
N SER A 21 20.30 8.58 14.69
CA SER A 21 20.21 9.77 13.85
C SER A 21 18.99 10.57 14.32
N GLN A 22 19.11 11.90 14.37
CA GLN A 22 18.18 12.80 15.06
C GLN A 22 16.70 12.65 14.61
N ASP A 23 16.47 12.01 13.47
CA ASP A 23 15.16 11.83 12.84
C ASP A 23 14.70 10.36 12.70
N GLU A 24 15.20 9.42 13.51
CA GLU A 24 14.66 8.05 13.53
C GLU A 24 13.59 7.89 14.63
N PHE A 25 12.40 7.42 14.23
CA PHE A 25 11.25 7.25 15.12
C PHE A 25 10.93 5.77 15.32
N VAL A 26 10.91 5.30 16.56
CA VAL A 26 10.69 3.87 16.86
C VAL A 26 9.20 3.51 16.69
N LEU A 27 8.88 2.68 15.68
CA LEU A 27 7.51 2.21 15.43
C LEU A 27 7.19 0.94 16.22
N GLN A 28 8.16 0.06 16.41
CA GLN A 28 8.12 -1.11 17.30
C GLN A 28 9.55 -1.59 17.58
N GLU A 29 9.72 -2.60 18.44
CA GLU A 29 11.03 -3.19 18.67
C GLU A 29 11.62 -3.70 17.34
N GLY A 30 12.82 -3.24 17.00
CA GLY A 30 13.52 -3.61 15.77
C GLY A 30 13.09 -2.86 14.51
N THR A 31 12.10 -1.96 14.56
CA THR A 31 11.65 -1.17 13.39
C THR A 31 11.62 0.33 13.68
N VAL A 32 12.32 1.10 12.83
CA VAL A 32 12.30 2.56 12.83
C VAL A 32 11.67 3.13 11.57
N VAL A 33 11.03 4.28 11.70
CA VAL A 33 10.49 5.12 10.63
C VAL A 33 11.41 6.32 10.48
N VAL A 34 11.80 6.64 9.24
CA VAL A 34 12.77 7.71 8.96
C VAL A 34 12.27 8.60 7.82
N PRO A 35 12.10 9.92 8.04
CA PRO A 35 11.82 10.85 6.95
C PRO A 35 13.05 10.97 6.06
N VAL A 36 12.85 10.89 4.74
CA VAL A 36 13.90 11.05 3.73
C VAL A 36 13.48 12.05 2.66
N ASP A 37 14.43 12.87 2.21
CA ASP A 37 14.29 13.80 1.10
C ASP A 37 15.59 13.83 0.25
N GLY A 38 15.75 14.83 -0.61
CA GLY A 38 16.97 15.04 -1.38
C GLY A 38 17.33 13.86 -2.29
N GLU A 39 18.60 13.48 -2.33
CA GLU A 39 19.11 12.40 -3.20
C GLU A 39 18.54 11.02 -2.83
N ARG A 40 18.29 10.74 -1.54
CA ARG A 40 17.73 9.45 -1.13
C ARG A 40 16.30 9.28 -1.62
N ALA A 41 15.47 10.31 -1.50
CA ALA A 41 14.10 10.26 -2.03
C ALA A 41 14.09 10.12 -3.57
N LYS A 42 15.01 10.79 -4.27
CA LYS A 42 15.17 10.62 -5.73
C LYS A 42 15.53 9.19 -6.11
N GLU A 43 16.53 8.62 -5.43
CA GLU A 43 16.95 7.24 -5.64
C GLU A 43 15.77 6.27 -5.48
N LEU A 44 15.01 6.40 -4.38
CA LEU A 44 13.83 5.57 -4.12
C LEU A 44 12.77 5.71 -5.22
N LEU A 45 12.38 6.94 -5.58
CA LEU A 45 11.32 7.15 -6.57
C LEU A 45 11.71 6.75 -7.99
N THR A 46 13.00 6.68 -8.30
CA THR A 46 13.53 6.29 -9.63
C THR A 46 14.04 4.86 -9.69
N THR A 47 13.94 4.11 -8.60
CA THR A 47 14.26 2.68 -8.59
C THR A 47 13.17 1.93 -9.36
N GLU A 48 13.57 1.10 -10.32
CA GLU A 48 12.68 0.15 -10.98
C GLU A 48 12.32 -1.00 -10.02
N ASP A 49 11.04 -1.34 -9.96
CA ASP A 49 10.45 -2.41 -9.16
C ASP A 49 9.27 -3.06 -9.89
N ASP A 50 8.64 -4.03 -9.24
CA ASP A 50 7.47 -4.76 -9.74
C ASP A 50 6.32 -3.83 -10.17
N TYR A 51 6.16 -2.67 -9.53
CA TYR A 51 5.14 -1.69 -9.88
C TYR A 51 5.50 -0.92 -11.15
N THR A 52 6.73 -0.44 -11.28
CA THR A 52 7.16 0.29 -12.48
C THR A 52 7.20 -0.60 -13.72
N ALA A 53 7.45 -1.90 -13.55
CA ALA A 53 7.51 -2.90 -14.62
C ALA A 53 6.16 -3.16 -15.30
N ILE A 54 5.05 -2.81 -14.64
CA ILE A 54 3.68 -3.11 -15.10
C ILE A 54 2.90 -1.87 -15.53
N LEU A 55 3.51 -0.68 -15.51
CA LEU A 55 2.83 0.57 -15.86
C LEU A 55 2.31 0.49 -17.29
N SER A 56 1.01 0.74 -17.45
CA SER A 56 0.38 0.79 -18.75
C SER A 56 0.70 2.09 -19.48
N LYS A 57 0.30 2.16 -20.76
CA LYS A 57 0.29 3.42 -21.51
C LYS A 57 -0.49 4.52 -20.76
N PHE A 58 -1.67 4.19 -20.24
CA PHE A 58 -2.48 5.14 -19.46
C PHE A 58 -1.77 5.59 -18.17
N ASP A 59 -1.12 4.66 -17.45
CA ASP A 59 -0.35 4.99 -16.25
C ASP A 59 0.77 5.97 -16.57
N LEU A 60 1.59 5.67 -17.58
CA LEU A 60 2.69 6.53 -17.99
C LEU A 60 2.21 7.93 -18.35
N MET A 61 1.18 8.02 -19.21
CA MET A 61 0.60 9.30 -19.61
C MET A 61 0.05 10.10 -18.41
N SER A 62 -0.77 9.46 -17.58
CA SER A 62 -1.45 10.14 -16.48
C SER A 62 -0.50 10.55 -15.36
N LYS A 63 0.48 9.71 -15.02
CA LYS A 63 1.43 9.96 -13.94
C LYS A 63 2.57 10.89 -14.35
N ALA A 64 2.95 10.89 -15.63
CA ALA A 64 3.86 11.91 -16.18
C ALA A 64 3.14 13.25 -16.46
N GLY A 65 1.80 13.27 -16.48
CA GLY A 65 1.01 14.45 -16.81
C GLY A 65 1.08 14.85 -18.29
N SER A 66 1.25 13.87 -19.18
CA SER A 66 1.45 14.07 -20.61
C SER A 66 0.36 13.39 -21.42
N LYS A 67 -0.08 14.04 -22.51
CA LYS A 67 -1.05 13.50 -23.47
C LYS A 67 -0.37 12.83 -24.67
N SER A 68 0.96 12.75 -24.66
CA SER A 68 1.71 12.11 -25.74
C SER A 68 1.67 10.59 -25.61
N ASP A 69 1.54 9.89 -26.73
CA ASP A 69 1.65 8.44 -26.81
C ASP A 69 3.11 7.94 -26.76
N SER A 70 4.08 8.86 -26.73
CA SER A 70 5.52 8.58 -26.66
C SER A 70 6.10 8.69 -25.24
N VAL A 71 5.25 8.78 -24.21
CA VAL A 71 5.70 8.93 -22.82
C VAL A 71 6.41 7.67 -22.37
N THR A 72 7.53 7.85 -21.68
CA THR A 72 8.41 6.79 -21.23
C THR A 72 8.41 6.66 -19.71
N LEU A 73 8.97 5.56 -19.21
CA LEU A 73 9.23 5.40 -17.77
C LEU A 73 10.16 6.51 -17.23
N ALA A 74 11.11 6.98 -18.03
CA ALA A 74 11.98 8.09 -17.66
C ALA A 74 11.22 9.42 -17.47
N ASP A 75 10.16 9.64 -18.25
CA ASP A 75 9.28 10.81 -18.07
C ASP A 75 8.48 10.70 -16.77
N TYR A 76 7.99 9.51 -16.44
CA TYR A 76 7.37 9.21 -15.14
C TYR A 76 8.34 9.50 -13.99
N PHE A 77 9.55 8.96 -14.03
CA PHE A 77 10.58 9.20 -13.02
C PHE A 77 10.94 10.68 -12.87
N SER A 78 11.12 11.38 -13.99
CA SER A 78 11.35 12.83 -14.00
C SER A 78 10.21 13.61 -13.35
N ARG A 79 8.96 13.15 -13.53
CA ARG A 79 7.79 13.74 -12.88
C ARG A 79 7.71 13.41 -11.40
N ALA A 80 7.95 12.16 -11.00
CA ALA A 80 7.94 11.71 -9.61
C ALA A 80 9.00 12.44 -8.76
N VAL A 81 10.21 12.65 -9.28
CA VAL A 81 11.24 13.41 -8.57
C VAL A 81 10.81 14.86 -8.29
N LYS A 82 10.03 15.47 -9.18
CA LYS A 82 9.56 16.86 -9.03
C LYS A 82 8.48 17.03 -7.96
N THR A 83 7.86 15.93 -7.50
CA THR A 83 6.82 16.01 -6.46
C THR A 83 7.39 15.99 -5.06
N ILE A 84 8.65 15.56 -4.88
CA ILE A 84 9.36 15.52 -3.59
C ILE A 84 9.34 16.91 -2.92
N LYS A 85 8.99 16.92 -1.63
CA LYS A 85 9.07 18.09 -0.75
C LYS A 85 10.10 17.87 0.36
N PRO A 86 10.80 18.93 0.78
CA PRO A 86 11.70 18.84 1.91
C PRO A 86 10.92 18.64 3.21
N TRP A 87 11.48 17.89 4.15
CA TRP A 87 10.91 17.78 5.49
C TRP A 87 11.29 18.99 6.34
N THR A 88 10.29 19.76 6.81
CA THR A 88 10.53 20.79 7.81
C THR A 88 10.61 20.19 9.22
N ASP A 89 11.16 20.93 10.18
CA ASP A 89 11.20 20.49 11.59
C ASP A 89 9.79 20.25 12.17
N ASP A 90 8.78 20.99 11.71
CA ASP A 90 7.40 20.82 12.17
C ASP A 90 6.75 19.58 11.54
N ASP A 91 7.03 19.28 10.27
CA ASP A 91 6.58 18.05 9.61
C ASP A 91 7.17 16.82 10.32
N LYS A 92 8.48 16.87 10.65
CA LYS A 92 9.16 15.79 11.39
C LYS A 92 8.55 15.58 12.77
N LYS A 93 8.19 16.65 13.48
CA LYS A 93 7.46 16.55 14.76
C LYS A 93 6.08 15.92 14.58
N GLY A 94 5.37 16.28 13.50
CA GLY A 94 4.09 15.68 13.14
C GLY A 94 4.20 14.18 12.89
N LEU A 95 5.13 13.78 12.02
CA LEU A 95 5.41 12.37 11.74
C LEU A 95 5.81 11.60 13.00
N LYS A 96 6.68 12.18 13.83
CA LYS A 96 7.07 11.57 15.12
C LYS A 96 5.87 11.28 16.00
N LYS A 97 4.95 12.24 16.17
CA LYS A 97 3.72 12.05 16.97
C LYS A 97 2.84 10.92 16.43
N VAL A 98 2.69 10.85 15.10
CA VAL A 98 1.95 9.76 14.44
C VAL A 98 2.61 8.41 14.73
N VAL A 99 3.92 8.29 14.53
CA VAL A 99 4.65 7.04 14.78
C VAL A 99 4.55 6.62 16.25
N GLU A 100 4.72 7.54 17.19
CA GLU A 100 4.59 7.27 18.63
C GLU A 100 3.16 6.84 19.02
N SER A 101 2.14 7.48 18.43
CA SER A 101 0.74 7.11 18.65
C SER A 101 0.43 5.71 18.11
N VAL A 102 0.89 5.39 16.89
CA VAL A 102 0.71 4.07 16.29
C VAL A 102 1.50 3.00 17.06
N ASN A 103 2.73 3.28 17.50
CA ASN A 103 3.51 2.40 18.38
C ASN A 103 2.72 2.05 19.65
N LYS A 104 2.12 3.06 20.30
CA LYS A 104 1.31 2.86 21.49
C LYS A 104 0.09 1.97 21.21
N LYS A 105 -0.64 2.22 20.12
CA LYS A 105 -1.81 1.42 19.71
C LYS A 105 -1.44 -0.05 19.41
N ILE A 106 -0.35 -0.28 18.69
CA ILE A 106 0.18 -1.62 18.41
C ILE A 106 0.45 -2.38 19.72
N LYS A 107 1.10 -1.72 20.70
CA LYS A 107 1.39 -2.30 22.03
C LYS A 107 0.12 -2.58 22.82
N GLU A 108 -0.82 -1.64 22.89
CA GLU A 108 -2.09 -1.79 23.62
C GLU A 108 -2.95 -2.93 23.06
N LEU A 109 -2.96 -3.08 21.73
CA LEU A 109 -3.65 -4.16 21.05
C LEU A 109 -2.93 -5.52 21.15
N GLY A 110 -1.66 -5.51 21.55
CA GLY A 110 -0.79 -6.69 21.62
C GLY A 110 -0.50 -7.30 20.25
N LEU A 111 -0.41 -6.47 19.20
CA LEU A 111 -0.14 -6.95 17.85
C LEU A 111 1.33 -7.36 17.69
N LYS A 112 1.57 -8.47 16.98
CA LYS A 112 2.89 -8.99 16.62
C LYS A 112 3.11 -8.86 15.12
N LEU A 113 3.52 -7.67 14.71
CA LEU A 113 3.64 -7.30 13.30
C LEU A 113 5.04 -7.58 12.79
N LYS A 114 5.18 -8.36 11.71
CA LYS A 114 6.49 -8.55 11.04
C LYS A 114 6.74 -7.37 10.11
N MET A 115 7.86 -6.69 10.31
CA MET A 115 8.21 -5.45 9.61
C MET A 115 9.69 -5.44 9.22
N PRO A 116 10.08 -4.64 8.21
CA PRO A 116 11.48 -4.33 7.98
C PRO A 116 12.11 -3.58 9.16
N ALA A 117 13.43 -3.57 9.22
CA ALA A 117 14.15 -2.83 10.26
C ALA A 117 14.01 -1.30 10.10
N ARG A 118 13.78 -0.84 8.87
CA ARG A 118 13.69 0.56 8.49
C ARG A 118 12.56 0.75 7.49
N ILE A 119 11.70 1.74 7.75
CA ILE A 119 10.67 2.24 6.83
C ILE A 119 11.01 3.69 6.52
N GLU A 120 11.12 4.03 5.24
CA GLU A 120 11.48 5.39 4.80
C GLU A 120 10.22 6.16 4.37
N ILE A 121 10.10 7.43 4.75
CA ILE A 121 8.94 8.27 4.42
C ILE A 121 9.36 9.45 3.55
N ILE A 122 8.76 9.57 2.37
CA ILE A 122 8.96 10.70 1.45
C ILE A 122 7.74 11.62 1.55
N SER A 123 7.99 12.93 1.68
CA SER A 123 6.96 13.96 1.54
C SER A 123 6.81 14.37 0.07
N SER A 124 5.58 14.50 -0.42
CA SER A 124 5.28 14.75 -1.84
C SER A 124 4.04 15.61 -2.03
N ASP A 125 3.96 16.44 -3.08
CA ASP A 125 2.68 17.07 -3.46
C ASP A 125 1.68 16.11 -4.13
N MET A 126 2.09 14.85 -4.37
CA MET A 126 1.26 13.78 -4.93
C MET A 126 0.65 14.07 -6.31
N THR A 127 1.11 15.11 -7.00
CA THR A 127 0.55 15.51 -8.30
C THR A 127 0.84 14.51 -9.41
N ASN A 128 1.83 13.62 -9.25
CA ASN A 128 2.11 12.50 -10.15
C ASN A 128 1.23 11.28 -9.86
N GLU A 129 0.68 11.16 -8.65
CA GLU A 129 -0.22 10.08 -8.24
C GLU A 129 -1.67 10.58 -8.09
N GLY A 130 -2.07 11.49 -8.98
CA GLY A 130 -3.46 11.96 -9.08
C GLY A 130 -3.97 12.77 -7.88
N GLY A 131 -3.10 13.14 -6.94
CA GLY A 131 -3.45 13.82 -5.69
C GLY A 131 -3.83 12.89 -4.53
N ALA A 132 -3.45 11.60 -4.59
CA ALA A 132 -3.65 10.64 -3.51
C ALA A 132 -3.07 11.13 -2.15
N ASN A 133 -3.56 10.58 -1.04
CA ASN A 133 -3.05 10.92 0.29
C ASN A 133 -1.72 10.20 0.60
N GLY A 134 -1.55 8.99 0.08
CA GLY A 134 -0.41 8.11 0.33
C GLY A 134 -0.26 7.07 -0.77
N TYR A 135 0.92 6.45 -0.84
CA TYR A 135 1.14 5.15 -1.46
C TYR A 135 2.43 4.50 -0.93
N THR A 136 2.57 3.20 -1.11
CA THR A 136 3.69 2.40 -0.62
C THR A 136 4.36 1.60 -1.74
N ARG A 137 5.69 1.67 -1.80
CA ARG A 137 6.54 0.87 -2.71
C ARG A 137 7.71 0.28 -1.92
N GLY A 138 8.00 -1.00 -2.11
CA GLY A 138 9.05 -1.69 -1.36
C GLY A 138 8.88 -1.51 0.16
N ASN A 139 9.88 -0.91 0.80
CA ASN A 139 9.87 -0.59 2.24
C ASN A 139 9.71 0.92 2.53
N TYR A 140 9.20 1.70 1.58
CA TYR A 140 9.01 3.13 1.76
C TYR A 140 7.58 3.57 1.46
N ILE A 141 7.16 4.62 2.17
CA ILE A 141 5.86 5.24 2.06
C ILE A 141 6.05 6.65 1.52
N VAL A 142 5.20 7.06 0.60
CA VAL A 142 5.12 8.44 0.14
C VAL A 142 3.83 9.03 0.68
N LEU A 143 3.90 10.18 1.35
CA LEU A 143 2.76 10.85 1.97
C LEU A 143 2.59 12.25 1.37
N ARG A 144 1.35 12.73 1.28
CA ARG A 144 1.07 14.09 0.86
C ARG A 144 1.63 15.11 1.86
N ASP A 145 2.23 16.18 1.35
CA ASP A 145 2.99 17.18 2.11
C ASP A 145 2.15 18.09 3.02
N ASP A 146 0.84 18.16 2.79
CA ASP A 146 -0.09 19.02 3.55
C ASP A 146 -0.91 18.27 4.60
N MET A 147 -0.58 17.00 4.87
CA MET A 147 -1.32 16.17 5.81
C MET A 147 -1.06 16.63 7.26
N THR A 148 -1.95 17.46 7.76
CA THR A 148 -1.96 17.94 9.15
C THR A 148 -3.09 17.30 9.95
N GLU A 149 -3.04 17.36 11.28
CA GLU A 149 -4.17 16.94 12.13
C GLU A 149 -5.44 17.71 11.75
N GLY A 150 -6.50 17.00 11.34
CA GLY A 150 -7.83 17.59 11.10
C GLY A 150 -8.28 17.73 9.64
N THR A 151 -7.48 17.29 8.65
CA THR A 151 -7.98 17.09 7.27
C THR A 151 -8.94 15.88 7.19
N SER A 152 -9.82 15.85 6.20
CA SER A 152 -10.70 14.69 5.96
C SER A 152 -9.85 13.45 5.64
N GLY A 153 -9.83 12.48 6.57
CA GLY A 153 -8.80 11.44 6.66
C GLY A 153 -7.63 11.94 7.51
N SER A 154 -7.45 11.38 8.71
CA SER A 154 -6.35 11.80 9.59
C SER A 154 -5.01 11.37 8.98
N TYR A 155 -3.99 12.22 9.09
CA TYR A 155 -2.61 11.90 8.71
C TYR A 155 -2.15 10.54 9.29
N GLU A 156 -2.55 10.25 10.53
CA GLU A 156 -2.35 8.97 11.18
C GLU A 156 -3.08 7.81 10.48
N GLY A 157 -4.34 8.00 10.06
CA GLY A 157 -5.10 6.99 9.32
C GLY A 157 -4.44 6.63 8.00
N THR A 158 -3.98 7.62 7.23
CA THR A 158 -3.20 7.37 6.01
C THR A 158 -1.90 6.65 6.33
N PHE A 159 -1.14 7.06 7.35
CA PHE A 159 0.08 6.34 7.73
C PHE A 159 -0.19 4.88 8.10
N ILE A 160 -1.28 4.60 8.84
CA ILE A 160 -1.67 3.22 9.20
C ILE A 160 -2.06 2.42 7.95
N HIS A 161 -2.78 3.04 7.02
CA HIS A 161 -3.16 2.42 5.74
C HIS A 161 -1.91 1.98 4.96
N GLU A 162 -0.99 2.91 4.73
CA GLU A 162 0.27 2.65 4.04
C GLU A 162 1.16 1.63 4.79
N LEU A 163 1.11 1.65 6.12
CA LEU A 163 1.82 0.67 6.93
C LEU A 163 1.29 -0.76 6.71
N PHE A 164 0.00 -0.94 6.39
CA PHE A 164 -0.54 -2.25 6.03
C PHE A 164 0.12 -2.80 4.75
N HIS A 165 0.41 -1.95 3.79
CA HIS A 165 1.05 -2.37 2.54
C HIS A 165 2.52 -2.78 2.74
N ILE A 166 3.20 -2.22 3.74
CA ILE A 166 4.52 -2.74 4.18
C ILE A 166 4.34 -4.13 4.81
N LEU A 167 3.36 -4.28 5.69
CA LEU A 167 3.06 -5.53 6.39
C LEU A 167 2.74 -6.68 5.45
N SER A 168 1.89 -6.44 4.46
CA SER A 168 1.46 -7.45 3.50
C SER A 168 2.62 -7.98 2.65
N ARG A 169 3.60 -7.11 2.34
CA ARG A 169 4.83 -7.49 1.63
C ARG A 169 5.79 -8.28 2.52
N TYR A 170 5.92 -7.90 3.79
CA TYR A 170 6.87 -8.51 4.72
C TYR A 170 6.36 -9.82 5.35
N ASP A 171 5.04 -10.00 5.41
CA ASP A 171 4.39 -11.24 5.86
C ASP A 171 3.26 -11.68 4.92
N PRO A 172 3.58 -12.21 3.72
CA PRO A 172 2.57 -12.64 2.76
C PRO A 172 1.60 -13.69 3.30
N GLY A 173 2.06 -14.54 4.23
CA GLY A 173 1.20 -15.54 4.88
C GLY A 173 0.19 -14.91 5.86
N MET A 174 0.49 -13.73 6.41
CA MET A 174 -0.46 -12.94 7.20
C MET A 174 -1.49 -12.27 6.29
N SER A 175 -1.04 -11.59 5.22
CA SER A 175 -1.96 -10.91 4.31
C SER A 175 -2.91 -11.88 3.61
N GLU A 176 -2.44 -13.05 3.19
CA GLU A 176 -3.31 -14.09 2.61
C GLU A 176 -4.45 -14.52 3.54
N LYS A 177 -4.15 -14.68 4.85
CA LYS A 177 -5.17 -15.00 5.85
C LYS A 177 -6.12 -13.83 6.06
N VAL A 178 -5.61 -12.60 6.05
CA VAL A 178 -6.44 -11.39 6.15
C VAL A 178 -7.39 -11.28 4.96
N TYR A 179 -6.92 -11.49 3.74
CA TYR A 179 -7.76 -11.44 2.52
C TYR A 179 -8.81 -12.54 2.52
N SER A 180 -8.49 -13.70 3.11
CA SER A 180 -9.43 -14.81 3.28
C SER A 180 -10.59 -14.48 4.23
N ILE A 181 -10.41 -13.58 5.21
CA ILE A 181 -11.52 -13.13 6.09
C ILE A 181 -12.62 -12.47 5.25
N ILE A 182 -12.21 -11.69 4.24
CA ILE A 182 -13.12 -10.94 3.36
C ILE A 182 -13.44 -11.70 2.06
N GLY A 183 -13.27 -13.03 2.06
CA GLY A 183 -13.70 -13.92 0.98
C GLY A 183 -12.75 -14.07 -0.22
N PHE A 184 -11.61 -13.38 -0.21
CA PHE A 184 -10.63 -13.49 -1.29
C PHE A 184 -9.72 -14.72 -1.12
N LYS A 185 -9.37 -15.35 -2.24
CA LYS A 185 -8.57 -16.57 -2.33
C LYS A 185 -7.37 -16.32 -3.23
N LYS A 186 -6.20 -16.80 -2.80
CA LYS A 186 -4.96 -16.73 -3.59
C LYS A 186 -5.10 -17.54 -4.88
N CYS A 187 -4.51 -17.04 -5.96
CA CYS A 187 -4.32 -17.78 -7.20
C CYS A 187 -3.01 -17.35 -7.90
N ASN A 188 -2.74 -17.90 -9.08
CA ASN A 188 -1.72 -17.37 -9.98
C ASN A 188 -2.02 -15.92 -10.39
N GLU A 189 -0.98 -15.20 -10.81
CA GLU A 189 -1.18 -13.90 -11.43
C GLU A 189 -1.95 -14.02 -12.74
N VAL A 190 -2.96 -13.18 -12.91
CA VAL A 190 -3.77 -13.08 -14.13
C VAL A 190 -3.45 -11.76 -14.83
N SER A 191 -2.90 -11.85 -16.03
CA SER A 191 -2.61 -10.69 -16.87
C SER A 191 -3.89 -9.96 -17.26
N TYR A 192 -3.79 -8.63 -17.43
CA TYR A 192 -4.87 -7.84 -17.97
C TYR A 192 -5.25 -8.33 -19.39
N PRO A 193 -6.55 -8.36 -19.74
CA PRO A 193 -6.98 -8.61 -21.11
C PRO A 193 -6.33 -7.60 -22.07
N SER A 194 -5.83 -8.07 -23.21
CA SER A 194 -5.13 -7.23 -24.19
C SER A 194 -5.92 -5.99 -24.63
N GLU A 195 -7.24 -6.09 -24.63
CA GLU A 195 -8.19 -5.06 -25.01
C GLU A 195 -8.21 -3.85 -24.06
N ILE A 196 -7.78 -4.04 -22.82
CA ILE A 196 -7.73 -3.00 -21.79
C ILE A 196 -6.36 -2.87 -21.14
N ALA A 197 -5.34 -3.62 -21.58
CA ALA A 197 -4.01 -3.60 -20.99
C ALA A 197 -3.40 -2.19 -21.00
N ASP A 198 -3.55 -1.46 -22.11
CA ASP A 198 -3.11 -0.06 -22.24
C ASP A 198 -3.90 0.92 -21.36
N LEU A 199 -5.09 0.51 -20.89
CA LEU A 199 -5.98 1.31 -20.05
C LEU A 199 -5.90 0.93 -18.58
N ARG A 200 -5.07 -0.06 -18.20
CA ARG A 200 -4.85 -0.42 -16.79
C ARG A 200 -4.49 0.82 -15.98
N ILE A 201 -5.04 0.93 -14.78
CA ILE A 201 -4.60 1.91 -13.78
C ILE A 201 -3.92 1.11 -12.68
N SER A 202 -2.61 1.18 -12.63
CA SER A 202 -1.80 0.37 -11.70
C SER A 202 -1.77 1.01 -10.32
N ASN A 203 -1.99 0.17 -9.31
CA ASN A 203 -1.89 0.53 -7.91
C ASN A 203 -0.48 0.18 -7.37
N PRO A 204 0.33 1.15 -6.91
CA PRO A 204 1.63 0.86 -6.29
C PRO A 204 1.52 -0.08 -5.08
N ASP A 205 0.42 -0.01 -4.34
CA ASP A 205 0.19 -0.79 -3.11
C ASP A 205 -0.15 -2.26 -3.39
N ALA A 206 -0.72 -2.53 -4.57
CA ALA A 206 -1.12 -3.87 -5.01
C ALA A 206 -0.80 -4.07 -6.50
N PRO A 207 0.46 -4.33 -6.88
CA PRO A 207 0.86 -4.44 -8.28
C PRO A 207 0.33 -5.71 -8.98
N PHE A 208 -0.03 -6.76 -8.22
CA PHE A 208 -0.36 -8.07 -8.79
C PHE A 208 -1.85 -8.42 -8.69
N ASN A 209 -2.42 -8.95 -9.77
CA ASN A 209 -3.77 -9.52 -9.78
C ASN A 209 -3.70 -11.03 -9.50
N ASN A 210 -3.59 -11.41 -8.23
CA ASN A 210 -3.40 -12.81 -7.84
C ASN A 210 -4.33 -13.25 -6.70
N PHE A 211 -5.45 -12.55 -6.53
CA PHE A 211 -6.55 -12.93 -5.66
C PHE A 211 -7.89 -12.82 -6.38
N TYR A 212 -8.77 -13.77 -6.12
CA TYR A 212 -10.14 -13.78 -6.65
C TYR A 212 -11.15 -13.96 -5.53
N ILE A 213 -12.40 -13.58 -5.77
CA ILE A 213 -13.53 -13.83 -4.90
C ILE A 213 -14.63 -14.56 -5.68
N THR A 214 -15.30 -15.51 -5.05
CA THR A 214 -16.43 -16.21 -5.67
C THR A 214 -17.72 -15.44 -5.37
N VAL A 215 -18.42 -14.98 -6.41
CA VAL A 215 -19.71 -14.28 -6.31
C VAL A 215 -20.81 -15.08 -7.02
N LYS A 216 -22.07 -14.66 -6.89
CA LYS A 216 -23.17 -15.22 -7.70
C LYS A 216 -23.55 -14.29 -8.83
N TYR A 217 -23.52 -14.81 -10.05
CA TYR A 217 -24.04 -14.14 -11.25
C TYR A 217 -25.09 -15.05 -11.91
N ASN A 218 -26.32 -14.55 -12.08
CA ASN A 218 -27.48 -15.37 -12.52
C ASN A 218 -27.65 -16.65 -11.69
N ASP A 219 -27.52 -16.52 -10.36
CA ASP A 219 -27.60 -17.59 -9.35
C ASP A 219 -26.57 -18.75 -9.52
N LYS A 220 -25.56 -18.55 -10.36
CA LYS A 220 -24.42 -19.47 -10.51
C LYS A 220 -23.17 -18.88 -9.88
N PRO A 221 -22.31 -19.70 -9.25
CA PRO A 221 -21.02 -19.25 -8.75
C PRO A 221 -20.13 -18.83 -9.93
N VAL A 222 -19.51 -17.67 -9.82
CA VAL A 222 -18.52 -17.13 -10.76
C VAL A 222 -17.38 -16.54 -9.95
N ASP A 223 -16.16 -16.91 -10.29
CA ASP A 223 -14.97 -16.31 -9.71
C ASP A 223 -14.67 -14.99 -10.43
N VAL A 224 -14.36 -13.94 -9.67
CA VAL A 224 -14.06 -12.62 -10.19
C VAL A 224 -12.84 -12.00 -9.51
N MET A 225 -12.16 -11.12 -10.22
CA MET A 225 -11.09 -10.28 -9.70
C MET A 225 -11.50 -8.81 -9.72
N LEU A 226 -11.10 -8.04 -8.70
CA LEU A 226 -11.20 -6.58 -8.74
C LEU A 226 -10.09 -6.04 -9.64
N ILE A 227 -10.48 -5.28 -10.66
CA ILE A 227 -9.56 -4.74 -11.67
C ILE A 227 -9.83 -3.25 -11.83
N LEU A 228 -8.75 -2.46 -11.87
CA LEU A 228 -8.78 -1.02 -12.11
C LEU A 228 -8.34 -0.69 -13.53
N PHE A 229 -9.19 0.03 -14.25
CA PHE A 229 -8.86 0.47 -15.61
C PHE A 229 -9.54 1.81 -15.90
N SER A 230 -9.04 2.50 -16.89
CA SER A 230 -9.63 3.73 -17.38
C SER A 230 -10.80 3.45 -18.32
N GLY A 231 -11.91 4.15 -18.12
CA GLY A 231 -13.05 4.08 -19.04
C GLY A 231 -12.81 4.74 -20.41
N ARG A 232 -11.71 5.49 -20.58
CA ARG A 232 -11.36 6.21 -21.82
C ARG A 232 -9.87 6.52 -21.92
N GLN A 233 -9.39 6.92 -23.09
CA GLN A 233 -7.99 7.37 -23.24
C GLN A 233 -7.69 8.59 -22.36
N TYR A 234 -6.45 8.70 -21.86
CA TYR A 234 -6.06 9.84 -21.04
C TYR A 234 -6.09 11.14 -21.85
N SER A 235 -6.74 12.17 -21.32
CA SER A 235 -6.84 13.48 -21.97
C SER A 235 -6.43 14.65 -21.07
N GLY A 236 -5.76 14.35 -19.95
CA GLY A 236 -5.31 15.32 -18.94
C GLY A 236 -6.04 15.21 -17.60
N GLY A 237 -5.50 15.89 -16.59
CA GLY A 237 -6.07 15.91 -15.23
C GLY A 237 -5.72 14.68 -14.40
N SER A 238 -6.42 14.51 -13.28
CA SER A 238 -6.22 13.37 -12.36
C SER A 238 -6.82 12.08 -12.91
N PHE A 239 -6.10 10.96 -12.76
CA PHE A 239 -6.61 9.64 -13.15
C PHE A 239 -7.85 9.20 -12.36
N PHE A 240 -8.11 9.77 -11.17
CA PHE A 240 -9.34 9.49 -10.41
C PHE A 240 -10.60 9.81 -11.23
N GLY A 241 -10.55 10.79 -12.16
CA GLY A 241 -11.64 11.11 -13.08
C GLY A 241 -11.87 10.09 -14.21
N TYR A 242 -11.09 9.01 -14.24
CA TYR A 242 -11.08 8.00 -15.28
C TYR A 242 -11.31 6.58 -14.74
N ILE A 243 -11.03 6.35 -13.45
CA ILE A 243 -11.11 5.04 -12.81
C ILE A 243 -12.47 4.38 -13.06
N GLN A 244 -12.41 3.13 -13.47
CA GLN A 244 -13.48 2.15 -13.43
C GLN A 244 -13.00 0.98 -12.58
N ILE A 245 -13.90 0.45 -11.76
CA ILE A 245 -13.70 -0.80 -11.04
C ILE A 245 -14.52 -1.85 -11.77
N GLY A 246 -13.87 -2.90 -12.25
CA GLY A 246 -14.52 -4.04 -12.88
C GLY A 246 -14.38 -5.31 -12.04
N LEU A 247 -15.44 -6.12 -12.00
CA LEU A 247 -15.34 -7.52 -11.58
C LEU A 247 -15.02 -8.37 -12.81
N LEU A 248 -13.74 -8.61 -13.07
CA LEU A 248 -13.30 -9.41 -14.20
C LEU A 248 -13.53 -10.89 -13.90
N ALA A 249 -14.40 -11.54 -14.66
CA ALA A 249 -14.68 -12.96 -14.47
C ALA A 249 -13.48 -13.82 -14.88
N VAL A 250 -13.16 -14.80 -14.04
CA VAL A 250 -12.06 -15.76 -14.24
C VAL A 250 -12.54 -17.19 -14.03
N GLU A 251 -11.92 -18.13 -14.72
CA GLU A 251 -12.19 -19.57 -14.63
C GLU A 251 -10.90 -20.38 -14.50
N GLY A 252 -11.02 -21.66 -14.16
CA GLY A 252 -9.89 -22.56 -13.87
C GLY A 252 -9.70 -22.82 -12.37
N ASP A 253 -8.67 -23.59 -12.02
CA ASP A 253 -8.23 -23.79 -10.64
C ASP A 253 -7.34 -22.64 -10.15
N GLU A 254 -6.97 -22.64 -8.88
CA GLU A 254 -6.13 -21.61 -8.25
C GLU A 254 -4.74 -21.44 -8.89
N ASN A 255 -4.23 -22.45 -9.59
CA ASN A 255 -2.91 -22.39 -10.24
C ASN A 255 -3.00 -21.98 -11.72
N ASN A 256 -4.20 -22.00 -12.30
CA ASN A 256 -4.43 -21.78 -13.72
C ASN A 256 -5.66 -20.87 -14.00
N LYS A 257 -5.93 -19.89 -13.12
CA LYS A 257 -6.95 -18.87 -13.34
C LYS A 257 -6.68 -18.11 -14.63
N LYS A 258 -7.72 -17.96 -15.46
CA LYS A 258 -7.70 -17.25 -16.75
C LYS A 258 -8.97 -16.44 -16.93
N VAL A 259 -8.88 -15.38 -17.73
CA VAL A 259 -10.01 -14.50 -18.03
C VAL A 259 -11.09 -15.24 -18.81
N VAL A 260 -12.35 -15.07 -18.40
CA VAL A 260 -13.52 -15.55 -19.14
C VAL A 260 -13.86 -14.58 -20.26
N TYR A 261 -14.04 -15.10 -21.48
CA TYR A 261 -14.47 -14.34 -22.64
C TYR A 261 -15.90 -14.70 -23.04
N GLN A 262 -16.74 -13.68 -23.27
CA GLN A 262 -18.08 -13.81 -23.80
C GLN A 262 -18.21 -13.00 -25.09
N ASN A 263 -18.62 -13.64 -26.19
CA ASN A 263 -18.71 -13.01 -27.52
C ASN A 263 -17.41 -12.32 -27.97
N GLY A 264 -16.27 -12.95 -27.67
CA GLY A 264 -14.94 -12.43 -28.04
C GLY A 264 -14.49 -11.21 -27.23
N LYS A 265 -15.10 -10.91 -26.08
CA LYS A 265 -14.70 -9.83 -25.17
C LYS A 265 -14.54 -10.36 -23.74
N PRO A 266 -13.63 -9.79 -22.94
CA PRO A 266 -13.51 -10.14 -21.52
C PRO A 266 -14.83 -9.84 -20.79
N LEU A 267 -15.28 -10.78 -19.96
CA LEU A 267 -16.50 -10.64 -19.19
C LEU A 267 -16.25 -9.80 -17.94
N PHE A 268 -16.72 -8.55 -17.97
CA PHE A 268 -16.77 -7.67 -16.81
C PHE A 268 -18.18 -7.65 -16.22
N LEU A 269 -18.29 -8.01 -14.94
CA LEU A 269 -19.50 -7.88 -14.16
C LEU A 269 -19.46 -6.57 -13.36
N LYS A 270 -20.64 -6.02 -13.07
CA LYS A 270 -20.81 -4.88 -12.16
C LYS A 270 -21.23 -5.38 -10.79
N PHE A 271 -20.88 -4.64 -9.73
CA PHE A 271 -21.32 -4.96 -8.37
C PHE A 271 -22.84 -5.18 -8.25
N LYS A 272 -23.65 -4.39 -8.97
CA LYS A 272 -25.11 -4.52 -8.99
C LYS A 272 -25.65 -5.78 -9.71
N GLU A 273 -24.81 -6.45 -10.49
CA GLU A 273 -25.18 -7.64 -11.27
C GLU A 273 -24.85 -8.93 -10.51
N VAL A 274 -24.08 -8.83 -9.42
CA VAL A 274 -23.65 -9.96 -8.62
C VAL A 274 -24.27 -9.93 -7.22
N LYS A 275 -24.39 -11.11 -6.60
CA LYS A 275 -24.73 -11.28 -5.19
C LYS A 275 -23.54 -11.86 -4.44
N ASP A 276 -23.60 -11.85 -3.12
CA ASP A 276 -22.64 -12.43 -2.19
C ASP A 276 -21.29 -11.68 -2.07
N PHE A 277 -21.07 -10.58 -2.80
CA PHE A 277 -19.84 -9.80 -2.67
C PHE A 277 -19.76 -9.12 -1.29
N TYR A 278 -20.72 -8.25 -0.96
CA TYR A 278 -20.72 -7.52 0.31
C TYR A 278 -21.08 -8.39 1.53
N GLU A 279 -21.70 -9.55 1.30
CA GLU A 279 -21.89 -10.58 2.32
C GLU A 279 -20.56 -11.20 2.76
N GLN A 280 -19.55 -11.22 1.87
CA GLN A 280 -18.20 -11.72 2.15
C GLN A 280 -17.25 -10.61 2.60
N THR A 281 -17.22 -9.49 1.88
CA THR A 281 -16.26 -8.40 2.17
C THR A 281 -16.67 -7.53 3.36
N GLY A 282 -17.92 -7.66 3.80
CA GLY A 282 -18.53 -6.74 4.76
C GLY A 282 -18.80 -5.36 4.15
N ARG A 283 -19.22 -4.44 5.03
CA ARG A 283 -19.66 -3.07 4.69
C ARG A 283 -18.98 -2.01 5.57
N ASN A 284 -17.81 -2.31 6.13
CA ASN A 284 -17.07 -1.33 6.94
C ASN A 284 -16.43 -0.22 6.07
N THR A 285 -16.11 -0.53 4.82
CA THR A 285 -15.57 0.41 3.82
C THR A 285 -16.18 0.10 2.44
N ASP A 286 -16.24 1.13 1.60
CA ASP A 286 -16.62 1.03 0.19
C ASP A 286 -15.41 1.08 -0.77
N TYR A 287 -14.18 1.06 -0.25
CA TYR A 287 -12.93 1.17 -1.01
C TYR A 287 -12.56 -0.15 -1.73
N ASN A 288 -13.45 -0.55 -2.64
CA ASN A 288 -13.41 -1.83 -3.36
C ASN A 288 -12.40 -1.86 -4.52
N PHE A 289 -11.19 -1.33 -4.32
CA PHE A 289 -10.17 -1.23 -5.38
C PHE A 289 -9.36 -2.51 -5.52
N HIS A 290 -9.07 -3.17 -4.40
CA HIS A 290 -8.34 -4.44 -4.34
C HIS A 290 -8.57 -5.12 -2.98
N ALA A 291 -8.27 -6.40 -2.84
CA ALA A 291 -8.30 -7.09 -1.53
C ALA A 291 -7.34 -6.45 -0.52
N GLU A 292 -6.18 -6.01 -1.02
CA GLU A 292 -5.17 -5.22 -0.30
C GLU A 292 -5.80 -3.95 0.31
N GLU A 293 -6.47 -3.15 -0.52
CA GLU A 293 -7.05 -1.85 -0.13
C GLU A 293 -8.20 -2.00 0.86
N LEU A 294 -9.08 -2.97 0.62
CA LEU A 294 -10.14 -3.32 1.56
C LEU A 294 -9.55 -3.70 2.93
N SER A 295 -8.44 -4.42 2.94
CA SER A 295 -7.80 -4.88 4.17
C SER A 295 -7.02 -3.77 4.88
N ALA A 296 -6.39 -2.87 4.13
CA ALA A 296 -5.72 -1.70 4.67
C ALA A 296 -6.72 -0.78 5.42
N ASP A 297 -7.89 -0.51 4.84
CA ASP A 297 -8.96 0.24 5.51
C ASP A 297 -9.44 -0.44 6.81
N GLN A 298 -9.62 -1.76 6.76
CA GLN A 298 -10.00 -2.55 7.94
C GLN A 298 -8.89 -2.53 9.00
N PHE A 299 -7.61 -2.51 8.58
CA PHE A 299 -6.47 -2.37 9.50
C PHE A 299 -6.44 -0.99 10.17
N VAL A 300 -6.79 0.08 9.45
CA VAL A 300 -6.98 1.41 10.05
C VAL A 300 -8.03 1.37 11.15
N MET A 301 -9.18 0.72 10.90
CA MET A 301 -10.25 0.57 11.90
C MET A 301 -9.81 -0.26 13.10
N LEU A 302 -9.03 -1.33 12.88
CA LEU A 302 -8.45 -2.16 13.94
C LEU A 302 -7.52 -1.33 14.84
N VAL A 303 -6.52 -0.67 14.26
CA VAL A 303 -5.51 0.08 15.00
C VAL A 303 -6.13 1.26 15.75
N ASN A 304 -7.13 1.92 15.15
CA ASN A 304 -7.87 3.00 15.79
C ASN A 304 -8.94 2.54 16.79
N GLN A 305 -9.13 1.22 16.97
CA GLN A 305 -10.13 0.65 17.86
C GLN A 305 -11.54 1.22 17.60
N GLN A 306 -11.86 1.41 16.31
CA GLN A 306 -13.10 2.06 15.89
C GLN A 306 -14.32 1.27 16.36
N GLN A 307 -15.30 1.98 16.90
CA GLN A 307 -16.53 1.40 17.45
C GLN A 307 -17.70 1.56 16.47
N GLY A 308 -18.74 0.74 16.63
CA GLY A 308 -19.98 0.85 15.86
C GLY A 308 -19.85 0.49 14.37
N LEU A 309 -18.86 -0.34 14.03
CA LEU A 309 -18.66 -0.83 12.66
C LEU A 309 -19.83 -1.75 12.25
N PRO A 310 -20.24 -1.75 10.96
CA PRO A 310 -21.24 -2.68 10.45
C PRO A 310 -20.89 -4.16 10.61
N ASN A 311 -19.60 -4.49 10.47
CA ASN A 311 -19.05 -5.85 10.50
C ASN A 311 -17.84 -5.91 11.46
N PRO A 312 -18.04 -5.76 12.78
CA PRO A 312 -16.95 -5.78 13.75
C PRO A 312 -16.23 -7.14 13.82
N GLU A 313 -16.89 -8.22 13.42
CA GLU A 313 -16.32 -9.57 13.35
C GLU A 313 -15.12 -9.66 12.40
N ILE A 314 -15.07 -8.85 11.34
CA ILE A 314 -13.93 -8.78 10.41
C ILE A 314 -12.69 -8.23 11.15
N ILE A 315 -12.88 -7.19 11.97
CA ILE A 315 -11.82 -6.57 12.76
C ILE A 315 -11.28 -7.52 13.82
N GLU A 316 -12.17 -8.25 14.50
CA GLU A 316 -11.75 -9.23 15.52
C GLU A 316 -11.03 -10.43 14.90
N ALA A 317 -11.45 -10.89 13.72
CA ALA A 317 -10.76 -11.94 12.98
C ALA A 317 -9.36 -11.45 12.53
N MET A 318 -9.25 -10.23 12.00
CA MET A 318 -7.96 -9.64 11.60
C MET A 318 -7.02 -9.52 12.79
N LYS A 319 -7.51 -8.99 13.93
CA LYS A 319 -6.74 -8.90 15.18
C LYS A 319 -6.22 -10.25 15.64
N SER A 320 -7.01 -11.31 15.48
CA SER A 320 -6.63 -12.67 15.89
C SER A 320 -5.49 -13.24 15.04
N ILE A 321 -5.42 -12.88 13.76
CA ILE A 321 -4.30 -13.25 12.88
C ILE A 321 -3.00 -12.53 13.30
N MET A 322 -3.12 -11.28 13.75
CA MET A 322 -1.99 -10.39 14.05
C MET A 322 -1.48 -10.49 15.51
N LYS A 323 -1.88 -11.49 16.28
CA LYS A 323 -1.50 -11.69 17.69
C LYS A 323 -0.44 -12.76 17.91
#